data_AF-A0A317JJE1-F1
#
_entry.id   AF-A0A317JJE1-F1
#
_cell.length_a   1.000
_cell.length_b   1.000
_cell.length_c   1.000
_cell.angle_alpha   90.00
_cell.angle_beta   90.00
_cell.angle_gamma   90.00
#
_symmetry.space_group_name_H-M   'P 1'
#
loop_
_entity.id
_entity.type
_entity.pdbx_description
1 polymer ?
#
loop_
_entity_poly.entity_id
_entity_poly.type
_entity_poly.pdbx_seq_one_letter_code
_entity_poly.pdbx_strand_id
1 'polypeptide(L)'
;MTCPPPQRNNFSMRQFNKAAGSVLLSLTLQVNAKANTNANPADAANANATVKVAPTIDDRIRNFLWQHGYRVAEVTIDFGDYIWNEPYVRCLDHGKFADAKSLEDSYIETSLEGLRRSRSLSQILFHREINHLLLVHIGAMNAHAMDRLLTEYERAGVEFISFDEAVRDTAYEIDPEWLNREGMNFLDQLMEARALKYPAGGPGIPQAVIENACG
;
A
#
# COMPACT_ATOMS: atom_id res chain seq x y z
N MET A 1 -39.57 24.42 14.61
CA MET A 1 -38.12 24.18 14.48
C MET A 1 -37.92 23.39 13.20
N THR A 2 -37.53 24.09 12.12
CA THR A 2 -37.46 23.55 10.75
C THR A 2 -36.01 23.22 10.42
N CYS A 3 -35.79 21.98 9.95
CA CYS A 3 -34.51 21.48 9.45
C CYS A 3 -34.09 22.26 8.19
N PRO A 4 -32.81 22.68 8.04
CA PRO A 4 -32.36 23.34 6.82
C PRO A 4 -32.22 22.33 5.66
N PRO A 5 -32.42 22.76 4.40
CA PRO A 5 -32.37 21.87 3.24
C PRO A 5 -30.92 21.45 2.91
N PRO A 6 -30.72 20.26 2.29
CA PRO A 6 -29.40 19.78 1.93
C PRO A 6 -28.81 20.65 0.81
N GLN A 7 -27.56 21.09 1.01
CA GLN A 7 -26.81 21.80 -0.03
C GLN A 7 -26.43 20.83 -1.16
N ARG A 8 -26.85 21.16 -2.38
CA ARG A 8 -26.46 20.44 -3.60
C ARG A 8 -25.03 20.82 -3.97
N ASN A 9 -24.07 19.97 -3.62
CA ASN A 9 -22.80 19.95 -4.33
C ASN A 9 -23.02 19.19 -5.64
N ASN A 10 -22.98 19.92 -6.76
CA ASN A 10 -23.08 19.36 -8.10
C ASN A 10 -21.82 18.53 -8.41
N PHE A 11 -21.80 17.27 -8.00
CA PHE A 11 -20.98 16.25 -8.66
C PHE A 11 -21.87 15.48 -9.62
N SER A 12 -21.76 15.81 -10.91
CA SER A 12 -22.44 15.10 -11.98
C SER A 12 -21.81 13.71 -12.14
N MET A 13 -22.30 12.72 -11.39
CA MET A 13 -22.18 11.32 -11.78
C MET A 13 -23.26 11.00 -12.81
N ARG A 14 -22.90 11.06 -14.10
CA ARG A 14 -23.66 10.40 -15.16
C ARG A 14 -22.75 9.41 -15.88
N GLN A 15 -23.29 8.19 -16.00
CA GLN A 15 -22.78 7.00 -16.69
C GLN A 15 -21.74 6.15 -15.96
N PHE A 16 -22.21 5.35 -15.00
CA PHE A 16 -21.70 3.99 -14.84
C PHE A 16 -22.42 3.10 -15.86
N ASN A 17 -21.77 2.88 -17.01
CA ASN A 17 -22.16 1.81 -17.93
C ASN A 17 -21.33 0.57 -17.60
N LYS A 18 -22.04 -0.56 -17.41
CA LYS A 18 -21.49 -1.91 -17.37
C LYS A 18 -20.55 -2.14 -18.55
N ALA A 19 -19.25 -2.32 -18.29
CA ALA A 19 -18.35 -3.14 -19.10
C ALA A 19 -17.05 -3.39 -18.31
N ALA A 20 -16.52 -4.60 -18.45
CA ALA A 20 -15.31 -5.09 -17.81
C ALA A 20 -14.09 -4.20 -18.05
N GLY A 21 -13.23 -4.10 -17.03
CA GLY A 21 -11.94 -3.45 -17.08
C GLY A 21 -11.71 -2.62 -15.82
N SER A 22 -11.15 -3.24 -14.77
CA SER A 22 -10.60 -2.49 -13.64
C SER A 22 -9.50 -1.56 -14.17
N VAL A 23 -9.84 -0.29 -14.41
CA VAL A 23 -8.87 0.78 -14.43
C VAL A 23 -8.50 0.99 -12.97
N LEU A 24 -7.36 0.43 -12.56
CA LEU A 24 -6.78 0.60 -11.24
C LEU A 24 -6.41 2.09 -11.10
N LEU A 25 -7.31 2.91 -10.57
CA LEU A 25 -6.98 4.26 -10.15
C LEU A 25 -6.45 4.15 -8.72
N SER A 26 -5.14 3.92 -8.62
CA SER A 26 -4.41 3.89 -7.35
C SER A 26 -4.17 5.31 -6.86
N LEU A 27 -4.51 5.59 -5.62
CA LEU A 27 -4.13 6.81 -4.92
C LEU A 27 -2.93 6.46 -4.03
N THR A 28 -1.78 7.09 -4.26
CA THR A 28 -0.61 6.90 -3.41
C THR A 28 -0.61 7.98 -2.33
N LEU A 29 -0.68 7.59 -1.06
CA LEU A 29 -0.42 8.49 0.07
C LEU A 29 1.00 8.27 0.58
N GLN A 30 1.70 9.32 1.02
CA GLN A 30 3.07 9.19 1.53
C GLN A 30 3.10 9.30 3.04
N VAL A 31 3.86 8.43 3.68
CA VAL A 31 3.96 8.35 5.14
C VAL A 31 5.44 8.32 5.54
N ASN A 32 5.86 9.34 6.27
CA ASN A 32 7.11 9.35 7.02
C ASN A 32 6.82 8.73 8.39
N ALA A 33 7.77 7.98 8.94
CA ALA A 33 7.61 7.41 10.26
C ALA A 33 8.91 7.59 11.05
N LYS A 34 8.78 8.12 12.28
CA LYS A 34 9.93 8.46 13.12
C LYS A 34 10.41 7.26 13.94
N ALA A 35 11.74 7.10 13.94
CA ALA A 35 12.48 5.93 14.40
C ALA A 35 12.33 5.57 15.89
N ASN A 36 12.42 4.26 16.18
CA ASN A 36 12.84 3.69 17.46
C ASN A 36 14.32 3.29 17.34
N THR A 37 15.21 4.00 18.02
CA THR A 37 16.67 3.83 17.92
C THR A 37 17.15 2.73 18.86
N ASN A 38 17.37 1.52 18.35
CA ASN A 38 18.30 0.53 18.91
C ASN A 38 18.56 -0.60 17.89
N ALA A 39 19.66 -0.55 17.13
CA ALA A 39 20.18 -1.71 16.38
C ALA A 39 21.69 -1.60 16.07
N ASN A 40 22.36 -2.75 16.07
CA ASN A 40 23.81 -2.99 16.02
C ASN A 40 24.28 -3.30 14.58
N PRO A 41 25.49 -2.90 14.13
CA PRO A 41 25.92 -2.99 12.75
C PRO A 41 26.82 -4.21 12.51
N ALA A 42 26.25 -5.29 11.99
CA ALA A 42 26.98 -6.32 11.26
C ALA A 42 25.94 -7.07 10.45
N ASP A 43 26.05 -7.04 9.12
CA ASP A 43 25.70 -8.13 8.18
C ASP A 43 25.63 -7.58 6.76
N ALA A 44 26.81 -7.32 6.18
CA ALA A 44 26.95 -7.00 4.76
C ALA A 44 28.10 -7.83 4.17
N ALA A 45 27.79 -9.04 3.67
CA ALA A 45 28.61 -9.75 2.68
C ALA A 45 27.94 -11.04 2.20
N ASN A 46 27.35 -11.06 1.00
CA ASN A 46 27.82 -11.88 -0.13
C ASN A 46 26.81 -11.86 -1.29
N ALA A 47 27.19 -11.25 -2.40
CA ALA A 47 26.53 -11.37 -3.69
C ALA A 47 27.54 -11.95 -4.68
N ASN A 48 27.18 -13.00 -5.44
CA ASN A 48 27.72 -13.25 -6.77
C ASN A 48 27.10 -14.48 -7.47
N ALA A 49 26.31 -14.23 -8.51
CA ALA A 49 26.35 -14.94 -9.80
C ALA A 49 25.40 -14.24 -10.80
N THR A 50 25.94 -13.48 -11.76
CA THR A 50 25.14 -12.78 -12.79
C THR A 50 24.97 -13.67 -14.02
N VAL A 51 23.74 -14.17 -14.26
CA VAL A 51 23.34 -14.72 -15.56
C VAL A 51 22.82 -13.56 -16.42
N LYS A 52 23.45 -13.27 -17.56
CA LYS A 52 22.97 -12.25 -18.50
C LYS A 52 21.73 -12.76 -19.25
N VAL A 53 20.56 -12.34 -18.80
CA VAL A 53 19.29 -12.51 -19.51
C VAL A 53 19.06 -11.31 -20.45
N ALA A 54 18.47 -11.55 -21.63
CA ALA A 54 18.14 -10.46 -22.56
C ALA A 54 17.01 -9.57 -21.99
N PRO A 55 16.97 -8.25 -22.30
CA PRO A 55 15.97 -7.35 -21.73
C PRO A 55 14.55 -7.74 -22.15
N THR A 56 13.66 -7.79 -21.17
CA THR A 56 12.22 -8.03 -21.37
C THR A 56 11.53 -6.80 -21.97
N ILE A 57 10.24 -6.93 -22.32
CA ILE A 57 9.41 -5.78 -22.70
C ILE A 57 9.36 -4.75 -21.55
N ASP A 58 9.27 -5.22 -20.31
CA ASP A 58 9.21 -4.37 -19.12
C ASP A 58 10.51 -3.59 -18.92
N ASP A 59 11.67 -4.22 -19.16
CA ASP A 59 12.98 -3.54 -19.10
C ASP A 59 13.09 -2.44 -20.16
N ARG A 60 12.57 -2.69 -21.36
CA ARG A 60 12.55 -1.69 -22.43
C ARG A 60 11.63 -0.52 -22.09
N ILE A 61 10.47 -0.79 -21.46
CA ILE A 61 9.55 0.26 -21.00
C ILE A 61 10.19 1.07 -19.87
N ARG A 62 10.79 0.43 -18.86
CA ARG A 62 11.50 1.12 -17.76
C ARG A 62 12.61 2.01 -18.28
N ASN A 63 13.45 1.48 -19.18
CA ASN A 63 14.53 2.27 -19.77
C ASN A 63 13.99 3.44 -20.60
N PHE A 64 12.92 3.25 -21.38
CA PHE A 64 12.27 4.35 -22.10
C PHE A 64 11.77 5.44 -21.13
N LEU A 65 11.06 5.06 -20.08
CA LEU A 65 10.53 5.99 -19.07
C LEU A 65 11.68 6.75 -18.38
N TRP A 66 12.74 6.06 -17.97
CA TRP A 66 13.91 6.65 -17.35
C TRP A 66 14.60 7.67 -18.27
N GLN A 67 14.81 7.32 -19.55
CA GLN A 67 15.40 8.23 -20.55
C GLN A 67 14.57 9.50 -20.78
N HIS A 68 13.26 9.48 -20.47
CA HIS A 68 12.36 10.62 -20.59
C HIS A 68 12.12 11.34 -19.24
N GLY A 69 12.91 11.03 -18.21
CA GLY A 69 12.86 11.70 -16.91
C GLY A 69 11.75 11.21 -15.98
N TYR A 70 11.07 10.10 -16.31
CA TYR A 70 10.13 9.45 -15.41
C TYR A 70 10.89 8.59 -14.39
N ARG A 71 10.34 8.52 -13.17
CA ARG A 71 10.78 7.62 -12.11
C ARG A 71 9.65 6.69 -11.73
N VAL A 72 9.97 5.45 -11.42
CA VAL A 72 8.99 4.51 -10.86
C VAL A 72 8.76 4.89 -9.40
N ALA A 73 7.48 5.06 -9.04
CA ALA A 73 7.08 5.33 -7.67
C ALA A 73 6.85 3.99 -6.95
N GLU A 74 7.92 3.46 -6.38
CA GLU A 74 7.92 2.16 -5.75
C GLU A 74 7.14 2.16 -4.43
N VAL A 75 5.98 1.48 -4.40
CA VAL A 75 5.14 1.44 -3.19
C VAL A 75 5.79 0.53 -2.13
N THR A 76 5.69 0.91 -0.86
CA THR A 76 6.36 0.19 0.25
C THR A 76 5.39 -0.32 1.31
N ILE A 77 4.19 0.25 1.39
CA ILE A 77 3.10 -0.26 2.22
C ILE A 77 1.96 -0.61 1.26
N ASP A 78 1.67 -1.89 1.18
CA ASP A 78 0.49 -2.44 0.52
C ASP A 78 -0.10 -3.49 1.46
N PHE A 79 -1.37 -3.31 1.82
CA PHE A 79 -2.09 -4.18 2.72
C PHE A 79 -3.30 -4.85 2.05
N GLY A 80 -3.44 -4.74 0.73
CA GLY A 80 -4.53 -5.36 -0.02
C GLY A 80 -5.90 -4.73 0.27
N ASP A 81 -5.94 -3.42 0.48
CA ASP A 81 -7.13 -2.64 0.88
C ASP A 81 -8.36 -2.92 0.01
N TYR A 82 -8.15 -3.20 -1.28
CA TYR A 82 -9.19 -3.45 -2.26
C TYR A 82 -10.13 -4.62 -1.88
N ILE A 83 -9.65 -5.58 -1.08
CA ILE A 83 -10.40 -6.78 -0.69
C ILE A 83 -11.63 -6.43 0.17
N TRP A 84 -11.59 -5.32 0.92
CA TRP A 84 -12.70 -4.90 1.77
C TRP A 84 -13.83 -4.19 1.01
N ASN A 85 -13.60 -3.76 -0.24
CA ASN A 85 -14.58 -2.94 -0.96
C ASN A 85 -15.90 -3.70 -1.24
N GLU A 86 -15.82 -4.91 -1.77
CA GLU A 86 -17.01 -5.69 -2.11
C GLU A 86 -17.80 -6.14 -0.86
N PRO A 87 -17.16 -6.67 0.20
CA PRO A 87 -17.82 -6.96 1.47
C PRO A 87 -18.49 -5.74 2.10
N TYR A 88 -17.82 -4.58 2.11
CA TYR A 88 -18.37 -3.37 2.69
C TYR A 88 -19.65 -2.92 1.96
N VAL A 89 -19.64 -2.90 0.63
CA VAL A 89 -20.84 -2.56 -0.17
C VAL A 89 -21.98 -3.56 0.10
N ARG A 90 -21.68 -4.86 0.13
CA ARG A 90 -22.67 -5.91 0.46
C ARG A 90 -23.32 -5.68 1.82
N CYS A 91 -22.55 -5.26 2.83
CA CYS A 91 -23.08 -4.94 4.15
C CYS A 91 -24.06 -3.77 4.15
N LEU A 92 -23.75 -2.72 3.39
CA LEU A 92 -24.64 -1.58 3.25
C LEU A 92 -25.94 -1.97 2.54
N ASP A 93 -25.86 -2.77 1.48
CA ASP A 93 -27.02 -3.24 0.71
C ASP A 93 -27.96 -4.11 1.57
N HIS A 94 -27.42 -4.90 2.49
CA HIS A 94 -28.18 -5.74 3.41
C HIS A 94 -28.57 -5.04 4.73
N GLY A 95 -28.21 -3.77 4.93
CA GLY A 95 -28.47 -3.04 6.18
C GLY A 95 -27.75 -3.61 7.41
N LYS A 96 -26.67 -4.38 7.21
CA LYS A 96 -25.89 -5.04 8.26
C LYS A 96 -24.76 -4.13 8.75
N PHE A 97 -25.13 -3.02 9.41
CA PHE A 97 -24.17 -1.99 9.83
C PHE A 97 -23.16 -2.45 10.89
N ALA A 98 -23.54 -3.41 11.75
CA ALA A 98 -22.61 -3.97 12.73
C ALA A 98 -21.47 -4.74 12.05
N ASP A 99 -21.80 -5.55 11.04
CA ASP A 99 -20.82 -6.28 10.24
C ASP A 99 -19.96 -5.32 9.41
N ALA A 100 -20.56 -4.25 8.84
CA ALA A 100 -19.82 -3.19 8.15
C ALA A 100 -18.78 -2.52 9.07
N LYS A 101 -19.13 -2.29 10.35
CA LYS A 101 -18.20 -1.75 11.34
C LYS A 101 -17.09 -2.75 11.67
N SER A 102 -17.40 -4.05 11.75
CA SER A 102 -16.38 -5.08 11.96
C SER A 102 -15.41 -5.20 10.77
N LEU A 103 -15.88 -4.96 9.53
CA LEU A 103 -15.03 -4.86 8.36
C LEU A 103 -14.11 -3.63 8.43
N GLU A 104 -14.64 -2.47 8.83
CA GLU A 104 -13.83 -1.27 9.02
C GLU A 104 -12.74 -1.49 10.09
N ASP A 105 -13.06 -2.16 11.19
CA ASP A 105 -12.09 -2.47 12.23
C ASP A 105 -10.98 -3.40 11.74
N SER A 106 -11.33 -4.42 10.97
CA SER A 106 -10.32 -5.32 10.40
C SER A 106 -9.48 -4.66 9.33
N TYR A 107 -10.08 -3.77 8.52
CA TYR A 107 -9.36 -2.94 7.54
C TYR A 107 -8.30 -2.08 8.22
N ILE A 108 -8.66 -1.39 9.31
CA ILE A 108 -7.74 -0.54 10.06
C ILE A 108 -6.63 -1.38 10.70
N GLU A 109 -6.95 -2.50 11.35
CA GLU A 109 -5.91 -3.35 11.95
C GLU A 109 -4.94 -3.88 10.89
N THR A 110 -5.43 -4.40 9.77
CA THR A 110 -4.55 -4.89 8.68
C THR A 110 -3.70 -3.78 8.08
N SER A 111 -4.23 -2.54 7.98
CA SER A 111 -3.42 -1.39 7.54
C SER A 111 -2.27 -1.07 8.50
N LEU A 112 -2.47 -1.22 9.81
CA LEU A 112 -1.44 -1.02 10.84
C LEU A 112 -0.43 -2.16 10.86
N GLU A 113 -0.86 -3.40 10.60
CA GLU A 113 0.04 -4.53 10.37
C GLU A 113 0.93 -4.30 9.14
N GLY A 114 0.36 -3.80 8.04
CA GLY A 114 1.10 -3.38 6.84
C GLY A 114 2.18 -2.35 7.17
N LEU A 115 1.82 -1.28 7.89
CA LEU A 115 2.78 -0.27 8.35
C LEU A 115 3.90 -0.88 9.21
N ARG A 116 3.56 -1.69 10.21
CA ARG A 116 4.56 -2.34 11.09
C ARG A 116 5.50 -3.25 10.30
N ARG A 117 4.97 -4.00 9.33
CA ARG A 117 5.78 -4.86 8.45
C ARG A 117 6.74 -4.02 7.61
N SER A 118 6.27 -2.98 6.96
CA SER A 118 7.12 -2.14 6.10
C SER A 118 8.25 -1.48 6.89
N ARG A 119 7.98 -1.00 8.12
CA ARG A 119 9.01 -0.54 9.05
C ARG A 119 10.03 -1.62 9.37
N SER A 120 9.57 -2.84 9.66
CA SER A 120 10.49 -3.96 9.94
C SER A 120 11.34 -4.33 8.74
N LEU A 121 10.77 -4.36 7.54
CA LEU A 121 11.49 -4.66 6.31
C LEU A 121 12.49 -3.56 5.97
N SER A 122 12.16 -2.29 6.20
CA SER A 122 13.10 -1.20 5.95
C SER A 122 14.32 -1.30 6.86
N GLN A 123 14.13 -1.68 8.13
CA GLN A 123 15.23 -1.89 9.07
C GLN A 123 16.13 -3.06 8.64
N ILE A 124 15.56 -4.14 8.11
CA ILE A 124 16.34 -5.27 7.59
C ILE A 124 17.12 -4.87 6.33
N LEU A 125 16.49 -4.15 5.40
CA LEU A 125 17.05 -3.84 4.09
C LEU A 125 18.03 -2.66 4.08
N PHE A 126 17.80 -1.67 4.94
CA PHE A 126 18.47 -0.38 4.92
C PHE A 126 19.06 0.03 6.27
N HIS A 127 18.85 -0.76 7.34
CA HIS A 127 19.29 -0.44 8.71
C HIS A 127 18.79 0.91 9.23
N ARG A 128 17.69 1.40 8.64
CA ARG A 128 16.97 2.61 9.04
C ARG A 128 15.53 2.54 8.59
N GLU A 129 14.73 3.46 9.09
CA GLU A 129 13.41 3.73 8.55
C GLU A 129 13.56 4.56 7.27
N ILE A 130 12.82 4.19 6.24
CA ILE A 130 12.77 4.93 4.98
C ILE A 130 11.48 5.74 4.93
N ASN A 131 11.44 6.75 4.07
CA ASN A 131 10.16 7.37 3.70
C ASN A 131 9.30 6.34 2.98
N HIS A 132 8.11 6.04 3.49
CA HIS A 132 7.24 5.02 2.93
C HIS A 132 6.19 5.62 1.98
N LEU A 133 5.92 4.89 0.90
CA LEU A 133 4.80 5.13 0.00
C LEU A 133 3.70 4.11 0.29
N LEU A 134 2.53 4.58 0.70
CA LEU A 134 1.31 3.80 0.93
C LEU A 134 0.48 3.73 -0.35
N LEU A 135 0.16 2.52 -0.78
CA LEU A 135 -0.79 2.26 -1.85
C LEU A 135 -2.20 2.11 -1.26
N VAL A 136 -3.16 2.82 -1.82
CA VAL A 136 -4.59 2.55 -1.60
C VAL A 136 -5.38 2.60 -2.91
N HIS A 137 -6.44 1.81 -2.99
CA HIS A 137 -7.33 1.76 -4.13
C HIS A 137 -8.57 2.62 -3.90
N ILE A 138 -9.01 3.32 -4.94
CA ILE A 138 -10.29 4.03 -4.86
C ILE A 138 -11.42 3.00 -4.75
N GLY A 139 -12.20 3.10 -3.68
CA GLY A 139 -13.34 2.22 -3.43
C GLY A 139 -14.17 2.71 -2.25
N ALA A 140 -15.34 2.10 -2.06
CA ALA A 140 -16.31 2.51 -1.05
C ALA A 140 -15.76 2.39 0.38
N MET A 141 -15.02 1.31 0.68
CA MET A 141 -14.38 1.13 1.98
C MET A 141 -13.33 2.22 2.21
N ASN A 142 -12.48 2.45 1.20
CA ASN A 142 -11.39 3.43 1.29
C ASN A 142 -11.94 4.85 1.46
N ALA A 143 -13.00 5.22 0.74
CA ALA A 143 -13.66 6.52 0.86
C ALA A 143 -14.33 6.71 2.24
N HIS A 144 -14.88 5.63 2.81
CA HIS A 144 -15.50 5.66 4.14
C HIS A 144 -14.47 5.74 5.27
N ALA A 145 -13.41 4.93 5.21
CA ALA A 145 -12.44 4.78 6.29
C ALA A 145 -11.24 5.73 6.20
N MET A 146 -11.08 6.52 5.14
CA MET A 146 -9.89 7.36 4.91
C MET A 146 -9.51 8.19 6.14
N ASP A 147 -10.46 8.95 6.68
CA ASP A 147 -10.19 9.83 7.83
C ASP A 147 -9.67 9.06 9.05
N ARG A 148 -10.25 7.87 9.30
CA ARG A 148 -9.82 6.99 10.39
C ARG A 148 -8.46 6.36 10.10
N LEU A 149 -8.21 5.89 8.87
CA LEU A 149 -6.92 5.35 8.45
C LEU A 149 -5.80 6.36 8.72
N LEU A 150 -5.98 7.61 8.28
CA LEU A 150 -4.99 8.67 8.49
C LEU A 150 -4.79 8.95 9.98
N THR A 151 -5.88 9.08 10.73
CA THR A 151 -5.82 9.31 12.18
C THR A 151 -5.07 8.20 12.92
N GLU A 152 -5.33 6.93 12.60
CA GLU A 152 -4.65 5.81 13.25
C GLU A 152 -3.17 5.72 12.84
N TYR A 153 -2.83 6.13 11.62
CA TYR A 153 -1.44 6.27 11.19
C TYR A 153 -0.72 7.37 11.99
N GLU A 154 -1.32 8.54 12.16
CA GLU A 154 -0.76 9.61 13.02
C GLU A 154 -0.54 9.12 14.45
N ARG A 155 -1.52 8.41 15.01
CA ARG A 155 -1.41 7.77 16.35
C ARG A 155 -0.29 6.74 16.40
N ALA A 156 -0.01 6.05 15.30
CA ALA A 156 1.11 5.14 15.15
C ALA A 156 2.46 5.86 14.88
N GLY A 157 2.51 7.19 15.01
CA GLY A 157 3.71 8.00 14.87
C GLY A 157 4.09 8.32 13.42
N VAL A 158 3.14 8.25 12.50
CA VAL A 158 3.34 8.68 11.10
C VAL A 158 3.24 10.20 10.99
N GLU A 159 4.12 10.77 10.17
CA GLU A 159 4.05 12.14 9.66
C GLU A 159 3.80 12.08 8.15
N PHE A 160 2.78 12.77 7.65
CA PHE A 160 2.54 12.83 6.20
C PHE A 160 3.45 13.87 5.55
N ILE A 161 4.19 13.45 4.53
CA ILE A 161 5.11 14.30 3.76
C ILE A 161 4.67 14.37 2.29
N SER A 162 5.28 15.26 1.51
CA SER A 162 5.00 15.37 0.08
C SER A 162 5.63 14.23 -0.72
N PHE A 163 5.10 13.97 -1.92
CA PHE A 163 5.61 12.93 -2.81
C PHE A 163 7.07 13.17 -3.17
N ASP A 164 7.36 14.42 -3.57
CA ASP A 164 8.69 14.86 -3.95
C ASP A 164 9.71 14.68 -2.81
N GLU A 165 9.28 14.80 -1.56
CA GLU A 165 10.13 14.52 -0.40
C GLU A 165 10.31 13.03 -0.17
N ALA A 166 9.24 12.25 -0.25
CA ALA A 166 9.29 10.80 -0.04
C ALA A 166 10.26 10.12 -1.03
N VAL A 167 10.14 10.44 -2.32
CA VAL A 167 10.96 9.83 -3.39
C VAL A 167 12.41 10.33 -3.44
N ARG A 168 12.80 11.27 -2.58
CA ARG A 168 14.21 11.68 -2.39
C ARG A 168 14.96 10.77 -1.42
N ASP A 169 14.27 9.86 -0.73
CA ASP A 169 14.93 8.85 0.08
C ASP A 169 15.81 7.95 -0.82
N THR A 170 17.08 7.74 -0.42
CA THR A 170 18.06 7.00 -1.21
C THR A 170 17.68 5.53 -1.44
N ALA A 171 16.73 4.99 -0.69
CA ALA A 171 16.16 3.68 -0.96
C ALA A 171 15.56 3.59 -2.38
N TYR A 172 14.95 4.67 -2.88
CA TYR A 172 14.33 4.74 -4.21
C TYR A 172 15.32 4.91 -5.37
N GLU A 173 16.63 4.93 -5.10
CA GLU A 173 17.66 4.85 -6.14
C GLU A 173 17.94 3.41 -6.58
N ILE A 174 17.44 2.42 -5.83
CA ILE A 174 17.63 1.00 -6.10
C ILE A 174 16.53 0.50 -7.05
N ASP A 175 16.93 -0.04 -8.19
CA ASP A 175 16.07 -0.91 -9.01
C ASP A 175 16.20 -2.34 -8.47
N PRO A 176 15.11 -2.99 -8.03
CA PRO A 176 15.19 -4.36 -7.52
C PRO A 176 15.55 -5.37 -8.62
N GLU A 177 15.57 -4.98 -9.90
CA GLU A 177 15.82 -5.83 -11.10
C GLU A 177 14.87 -7.04 -11.21
N TRP A 178 13.92 -7.17 -10.28
CA TRP A 178 13.14 -8.37 -10.05
C TRP A 178 11.76 -8.24 -10.69
N LEU A 179 11.58 -8.96 -11.79
CA LEU A 179 10.36 -9.00 -12.59
C LEU A 179 9.43 -10.17 -12.23
N ASN A 180 9.27 -10.48 -10.94
CA ASN A 180 8.21 -11.42 -10.55
C ASN A 180 6.84 -10.74 -10.71
N ARG A 181 5.89 -11.48 -11.29
CA ARG A 181 4.50 -11.08 -11.59
C ARG A 181 3.56 -11.08 -10.38
N GLU A 182 4.04 -11.36 -9.18
CA GLU A 182 3.21 -11.66 -8.00
C GLU A 182 2.72 -10.44 -7.21
N GLY A 183 2.68 -9.24 -7.79
CA GLY A 183 2.07 -8.06 -7.14
C GLY A 183 2.78 -7.63 -5.84
N MET A 184 4.06 -7.95 -5.69
CA MET A 184 4.87 -7.59 -4.53
C MET A 184 5.15 -6.08 -4.50
N ASN A 185 5.11 -5.48 -3.31
CA ASN A 185 5.61 -4.13 -3.11
C ASN A 185 7.15 -4.09 -3.16
N PHE A 186 7.72 -2.89 -3.18
CA PHE A 186 9.16 -2.65 -3.31
C PHE A 186 10.04 -3.38 -2.29
N LEU A 187 9.61 -3.40 -1.03
CA LEU A 187 10.39 -4.00 0.05
C LEU A 187 10.42 -5.52 -0.09
N ASP A 188 9.29 -6.13 -0.45
CA ASP A 188 9.22 -7.57 -0.74
C ASP A 188 10.08 -7.92 -1.96
N GLN A 189 10.03 -7.13 -3.04
CA GLN A 189 10.90 -7.33 -4.21
C GLN A 189 12.39 -7.30 -3.83
N LEU A 190 12.82 -6.37 -2.97
CA LEU A 190 14.21 -6.30 -2.51
C LEU A 190 14.59 -7.45 -1.57
N MET A 191 13.68 -7.93 -0.72
CA MET A 191 13.91 -9.11 0.12
C MET A 191 14.14 -10.35 -0.74
N GLU A 192 13.32 -10.56 -1.78
CA GLU A 192 13.47 -11.66 -2.74
C GLU A 192 14.77 -11.54 -3.54
N ALA A 193 15.04 -10.36 -4.13
CA ALA A 193 16.24 -10.13 -4.94
C ALA A 193 17.54 -10.38 -4.16
N ARG A 194 17.53 -10.14 -2.84
CA ARG A 194 18.66 -10.35 -1.93
C ARG A 194 18.62 -11.71 -1.20
N ALA A 195 17.63 -12.55 -1.48
CA ALA A 195 17.40 -13.84 -0.82
C ALA A 195 17.42 -13.74 0.73
N LEU A 196 16.83 -12.68 1.28
CA LEU A 196 16.77 -12.43 2.72
C LEU A 196 15.59 -13.16 3.37
N LYS A 197 15.75 -13.51 4.64
CA LYS A 197 14.69 -14.16 5.41
C LYS A 197 13.68 -13.12 5.90
N TYR A 198 12.40 -13.35 5.64
CA TYR A 198 11.33 -12.52 6.18
C TYR A 198 11.23 -12.59 7.71
N PRO A 199 10.86 -11.47 8.37
CA PRO A 199 10.47 -11.50 9.77
C PRO A 199 9.22 -12.38 9.95
N ALA A 200 9.06 -12.93 11.15
CA ALA A 200 7.85 -13.69 11.48
C ALA A 200 6.64 -12.75 11.54
N GLY A 201 5.53 -13.15 10.91
CA GLY A 201 4.32 -12.34 10.80
C GLY A 201 4.35 -11.39 9.60
N GLY A 202 3.18 -11.22 8.98
CA GLY A 202 2.89 -10.25 7.92
C GLY A 202 1.40 -9.89 7.99
N PRO A 203 0.93 -8.87 7.26
CA PRO A 203 -0.48 -8.49 7.28
C PRO A 203 -1.30 -9.71 6.87
N GLY A 204 -2.00 -10.28 7.85
CA GLY A 204 -2.82 -11.45 7.63
C GLY A 204 -4.15 -10.95 7.12
N ILE A 205 -4.46 -11.19 5.84
CA ILE A 205 -5.81 -10.92 5.33
C ILE A 205 -6.78 -11.70 6.21
N PRO A 206 -7.74 -11.04 6.91
CA PRO A 206 -8.64 -11.70 7.83
C PRO A 206 -9.75 -12.39 7.03
N GLN A 207 -9.38 -13.49 6.37
CA GLN A 207 -10.20 -14.16 5.36
C GLN A 207 -11.59 -14.50 5.87
N ALA A 208 -11.69 -15.01 7.10
CA ALA A 208 -12.96 -15.33 7.73
C ALA A 208 -13.86 -14.11 7.95
N VAL A 209 -13.29 -12.94 8.24
CA VAL A 209 -14.06 -11.69 8.39
C VAL A 209 -14.56 -11.23 7.02
N ILE A 210 -13.70 -11.28 6.00
CA ILE A 210 -14.02 -10.86 4.62
C ILE A 210 -15.10 -11.76 3.99
N GLU A 211 -14.94 -13.07 4.08
CA GLU A 211 -15.83 -14.05 3.45
C GLU A 211 -17.20 -14.12 4.12
N ASN A 212 -17.25 -14.06 5.45
CA ASN A 212 -18.50 -14.23 6.19
C ASN A 212 -19.25 -12.92 6.42
N ALA A 213 -18.63 -11.76 6.14
CA ALA A 213 -19.30 -10.49 6.32
C ALA A 213 -20.57 -10.42 5.45
N CYS A 214 -21.70 -10.18 6.09
CA CYS A 214 -22.94 -9.80 5.41
C CYS A 214 -23.52 -10.82 4.42
N GLY A 215 -23.09 -12.08 4.50
CA GLY A 215 -23.68 -13.23 3.82
C GLY A 215 -24.99 -13.72 4.42
#